data_AF-A0A3D5F999-F1
#
_entry.id   AF-A0A3D5F999-F1
#
_cell.length_a   1.000
_cell.length_b   1.000
_cell.length_c   1.000
_cell.angle_alpha   90.00
_cell.angle_beta   90.00
_cell.angle_gamma   90.00
#
_symmetry.space_group_name_H-M   'P 1'
#
loop_
_entity.id
_entity.type
_entity.pdbx_description
1 polymer ?
#
loop_
_entity_poly.entity_id
_entity_poly.type
_entity_poly.pdbx_seq_one_letter_code
_entity_poly.pdbx_strand_id
1 'polypeptide(L)'
;MSRFNIVLAIFVTMLEIAPRLALASPNDTEVNEYLQSELQHITTLSERSDVAGTRLYISASPVINSAIIWQADGKQRYPATAQVLHVMDQPVIAAEKRLKALAELAHPWRAEKADASGAELFYCYRTQQIICALLNVEQLAAVFSVSPDELNQQLTLADTEVLNRTWVVAALAILVISVSGVLFWRRQQPAKATQSLSQETGFRLGDLTIYPKQLRALRQDLAIDLTDRDVKLLRHFASHPCEVITKQELYDAAWGREFMPNSRALEQHIITLRKKLDPEKKLPPVIETVHGQGYRFSPPA
;
A
#
# COMPACT_ATOMS: atom_id res chain seq x y z
N MET A 1 28.88 2.03 -7.86
CA MET A 1 27.80 3.05 -7.85
C MET A 1 26.79 2.69 -8.93
N SER A 2 26.37 1.43 -8.94
CA SER A 2 25.18 0.91 -8.25
C SER A 2 23.91 1.28 -8.99
N ARG A 3 23.64 0.47 -10.02
CA ARG A 3 22.35 0.31 -10.70
C ARG A 3 21.20 -0.02 -9.73
N PHE A 4 21.52 -0.32 -8.46
CA PHE A 4 20.57 -0.45 -7.36
C PHE A 4 20.00 0.89 -6.89
N ASN A 5 20.72 2.01 -7.01
CA ASN A 5 20.17 3.32 -6.63
C ASN A 5 19.13 3.83 -7.62
N ILE A 6 19.21 3.44 -8.90
CA ILE A 6 18.22 3.85 -9.92
C ILE A 6 16.97 2.97 -9.82
N VAL A 7 17.13 1.66 -9.62
CA VAL A 7 15.98 0.75 -9.46
C VAL A 7 15.30 0.97 -8.10
N LEU A 8 16.05 1.25 -7.02
CA LEU A 8 15.48 1.62 -5.73
C LEU A 8 14.89 3.02 -5.75
N ALA A 9 15.46 4.00 -6.48
CA ALA A 9 14.83 5.31 -6.65
C ALA A 9 13.51 5.18 -7.43
N ILE A 10 13.47 4.40 -8.52
CA ILE A 10 12.24 4.20 -9.32
C ILE A 10 11.20 3.39 -8.53
N PHE A 11 11.61 2.38 -7.77
CA PHE A 11 10.69 1.56 -6.97
C PHE A 11 10.23 2.27 -5.69
N VAL A 12 11.05 3.11 -5.06
CA VAL A 12 10.64 3.98 -3.95
C VAL A 12 9.74 5.11 -4.46
N THR A 13 10.01 5.71 -5.62
CA THR A 13 9.03 6.61 -6.26
C THR A 13 7.74 5.89 -6.64
N MET A 14 7.77 4.65 -7.13
CA MET A 14 6.55 3.91 -7.49
C MET A 14 5.77 3.37 -6.28
N LEU A 15 6.43 3.12 -5.13
CA LEU A 15 5.78 2.61 -3.92
C LEU A 15 5.36 3.72 -2.94
N GLU A 16 5.97 4.92 -3.02
CA GLU A 16 5.42 6.16 -2.40
C GLU A 16 4.32 6.82 -3.24
N ILE A 17 4.16 6.44 -4.52
CA ILE A 17 3.01 6.78 -5.37
C ILE A 17 1.97 5.63 -5.33
N ALA A 18 1.86 4.97 -4.18
CA ALA A 18 0.60 4.36 -3.74
C ALA A 18 -0.47 5.48 -3.66
N PRO A 19 -1.76 5.17 -3.87
CA PRO A 19 -2.82 6.16 -4.08
C PRO A 19 -3.01 7.02 -2.82
N ARG A 20 -2.29 8.15 -2.77
CA ARG A 20 -2.37 9.14 -1.70
C ARG A 20 -2.34 10.59 -2.19
N LEU A 21 -2.27 10.82 -3.50
CA LEU A 21 -2.30 12.17 -4.05
C LEU A 21 -3.20 12.20 -5.30
N ALA A 22 -4.45 11.78 -5.17
CA ALA A 22 -5.47 12.78 -5.44
C ALA A 22 -5.34 13.72 -4.24
N LEU A 23 -4.52 14.77 -4.35
CA LEU A 23 -4.64 15.89 -3.42
C LEU A 23 -6.06 16.37 -3.65
N ALA A 24 -6.96 15.92 -2.77
CA ALA A 24 -8.18 16.63 -2.47
C ALA A 24 -7.76 18.11 -2.44
N SER A 25 -8.34 18.92 -3.32
CA SER A 25 -8.24 20.37 -3.23
C SER A 25 -8.44 20.77 -1.76
N PRO A 26 -7.82 21.84 -1.24
CA PRO A 26 -8.15 22.33 0.12
C PRO A 26 -9.66 22.41 0.37
N ASN A 27 -10.41 22.76 -0.68
CA ASN A 27 -11.86 22.75 -0.74
C ASN A 27 -12.47 21.33 -0.65
N ASP A 28 -11.89 20.33 -1.31
CA ASP A 28 -12.32 18.94 -1.21
C ASP A 28 -12.12 18.39 0.21
N THR A 29 -11.05 18.77 0.90
CA THR A 29 -10.86 18.40 2.31
C THR A 29 -11.91 19.04 3.21
N GLU A 30 -12.20 20.33 3.05
CA GLU A 30 -13.21 21.04 3.85
C GLU A 30 -14.63 20.55 3.57
N VAL A 31 -14.99 20.33 2.30
CA VAL A 31 -16.28 19.76 1.89
C VAL A 31 -16.43 18.34 2.44
N ASN A 32 -15.38 17.51 2.35
CA ASN A 32 -15.42 16.17 2.91
C ASN A 32 -15.54 16.18 4.43
N GLU A 33 -14.83 17.05 5.14
CA GLU A 33 -14.92 17.17 6.61
C GLU A 33 -16.32 17.62 7.05
N TYR A 34 -16.92 18.58 6.34
CA TYR A 34 -18.30 19.02 6.59
C TYR A 34 -19.31 17.88 6.37
N LEU A 35 -19.24 17.21 5.21
CA LEU A 35 -20.13 16.10 4.89
C LEU A 35 -19.98 14.93 5.89
N GLN A 36 -18.75 14.64 6.31
CA GLN A 36 -18.49 13.65 7.35
C GLN A 36 -19.10 14.06 8.69
N SER A 37 -18.99 15.33 9.09
CA SER A 37 -19.61 15.86 10.31
C SER A 37 -21.14 15.72 10.28
N GLU A 38 -21.78 16.11 9.18
CA GLU A 38 -23.23 16.00 8.99
C GLU A 38 -23.71 14.54 9.08
N LEU A 39 -23.03 13.61 8.40
CA LEU A 39 -23.39 12.19 8.41
C LEU A 39 -23.06 11.52 9.75
N GLN A 40 -22.02 11.96 10.45
CA GLN A 40 -21.69 11.47 11.80
C GLN A 40 -22.78 11.85 12.82
N HIS A 41 -23.37 13.03 12.67
CA HIS A 41 -24.48 13.45 13.53
C HIS A 41 -25.73 12.59 13.29
N ILE A 42 -26.04 12.27 12.03
CA ILE A 42 -27.09 11.30 11.65
C ILE A 42 -26.81 9.92 12.25
N THR A 43 -25.55 9.46 12.20
CA THR A 43 -25.14 8.17 12.80
C THR A 43 -25.46 8.15 14.30
N THR A 44 -25.14 9.23 15.00
CA THR A 44 -25.33 9.33 16.46
C THR A 44 -26.82 9.28 16.85
N LEU A 45 -27.68 9.98 16.11
CA LEU A 45 -29.13 9.97 16.32
C LEU A 45 -29.72 8.59 16.00
N SER A 46 -29.28 8.00 14.89
CA SER A 46 -29.65 6.66 14.46
C SER A 46 -29.26 5.61 15.52
N GLU A 47 -28.05 5.65 16.07
CA GLU A 47 -27.56 4.71 17.10
C GLU A 47 -28.42 4.68 18.35
N ARG A 48 -28.90 5.85 18.79
CA ARG A 48 -29.84 5.99 19.92
C ARG A 48 -31.24 5.46 19.63
N SER A 49 -31.47 4.90 18.44
CA SER A 49 -32.77 4.46 17.92
C SER A 49 -33.79 5.60 17.87
N ASP A 50 -33.32 6.85 17.79
CA ASP A 50 -34.17 8.02 17.69
C ASP A 50 -34.51 8.29 16.21
N VAL A 51 -35.48 7.54 15.71
CA VAL A 51 -35.98 7.69 14.34
C VAL A 51 -36.60 9.08 14.13
N ALA A 52 -37.23 9.65 15.16
CA ALA A 52 -37.82 10.98 15.11
C ALA A 52 -36.74 12.08 15.03
N GLY A 53 -35.69 11.97 15.84
CA GLY A 53 -34.53 12.87 15.81
C GLY A 53 -33.75 12.76 14.50
N THR A 54 -33.55 11.54 13.99
CA THR A 54 -32.92 11.30 12.68
C THR A 54 -33.72 11.96 11.55
N ARG A 55 -35.05 11.77 11.56
CA ARG A 55 -35.96 12.41 10.60
C ARG A 55 -35.92 13.93 10.71
N LEU A 56 -36.04 14.46 11.93
CA LEU A 56 -36.04 15.90 12.19
C LEU A 56 -34.76 16.53 11.66
N TYR A 57 -33.62 15.91 11.92
CA TYR A 57 -32.32 16.39 11.46
C TYR A 57 -32.22 16.41 9.93
N ILE A 58 -32.55 15.31 9.26
CA ILE A 58 -32.54 15.25 7.79
C ILE A 58 -33.49 16.28 7.19
N SER A 59 -34.70 16.40 7.74
CA SER A 59 -35.70 17.37 7.26
C SER A 59 -35.33 18.84 7.50
N ALA A 60 -34.49 19.11 8.50
CA ALA A 60 -34.02 20.44 8.84
C ALA A 60 -32.73 20.82 8.11
N SER A 61 -32.04 19.84 7.51
CA SER A 61 -30.82 20.09 6.74
C SER A 61 -31.17 20.71 5.39
N PRO A 62 -30.62 21.88 5.04
CA PRO A 62 -30.79 22.46 3.71
C PRO A 62 -29.97 21.69 2.65
N VAL A 63 -28.98 20.92 3.07
CA VAL A 63 -28.04 20.22 2.17
C VAL A 63 -28.49 18.79 1.88
N ILE A 64 -29.12 18.09 2.84
CA ILE A 64 -29.44 16.65 2.70
C ILE A 64 -30.87 16.48 2.18
N ASN A 65 -31.02 16.12 0.91
CA ASN A 65 -32.34 15.81 0.32
C ASN A 65 -32.90 14.48 0.83
N SER A 66 -32.04 13.46 0.91
CA SER A 66 -32.42 12.12 1.37
C SER A 66 -31.21 11.31 1.83
N ALA A 67 -31.44 10.33 2.72
CA ALA A 67 -30.40 9.41 3.17
C ALA A 67 -30.96 8.01 3.47
N ILE A 68 -30.13 6.98 3.26
CA ILE A 68 -30.36 5.61 3.74
C ILE A 68 -29.24 5.25 4.71
N ILE A 69 -29.61 4.55 5.78
CA ILE A 69 -28.69 4.09 6.81
C ILE A 69 -28.78 2.57 6.92
N TRP A 70 -27.63 1.90 6.82
CA TRP A 70 -27.47 0.47 7.06
C TRP A 70 -26.60 0.22 8.29
N GLN A 71 -26.94 -0.82 9.05
CA GLN A 71 -26.06 -1.38 10.07
C GLN A 71 -24.90 -2.16 9.45
N ALA A 72 -23.85 -2.43 10.23
CA ALA A 72 -22.74 -3.28 9.83
C ALA A 72 -23.17 -4.69 9.38
N ASP A 73 -24.32 -5.20 9.86
CA ASP A 73 -24.88 -6.49 9.46
C ASP A 73 -25.63 -6.43 8.10
N GLY A 74 -25.64 -5.27 7.44
CA GLY A 74 -26.30 -5.03 6.17
C GLY A 74 -27.79 -4.73 6.26
N LYS A 75 -28.39 -4.74 7.46
CA LYS A 75 -29.81 -4.40 7.61
C LYS A 75 -30.03 -2.90 7.55
N GLN A 76 -31.00 -2.49 6.74
CA GLN A 76 -31.44 -1.10 6.68
C GLN A 76 -32.10 -0.70 8.00
N ARG A 77 -31.61 0.39 8.59
CA ARG A 77 -32.14 0.98 9.82
C ARG A 77 -33.03 2.19 9.53
N TYR A 78 -32.79 2.89 8.42
CA TYR A 78 -33.57 4.04 7.99
C TYR A 78 -33.64 4.12 6.45
N PRO A 79 -34.79 4.43 5.85
CA PRO A 79 -36.11 4.54 6.50
C PRO A 79 -36.59 3.16 6.99
N ALA A 80 -37.44 3.12 8.02
CA ALA A 80 -38.01 1.86 8.50
C ALA A 80 -39.08 1.37 7.50
N THR A 81 -38.90 0.16 6.94
CA THR A 81 -39.71 -0.39 5.85
C THR A 81 -41.21 -0.54 6.17
N ALA A 82 -41.60 -0.48 7.44
CA ALA A 82 -42.96 -0.83 7.87
C ALA A 82 -43.91 0.36 8.09
N GLN A 83 -43.45 1.61 8.08
CA GLN A 83 -44.30 2.72 8.53
C GLN A 83 -43.89 4.06 7.91
N VAL A 84 -44.53 4.37 6.78
CA VAL A 84 -44.58 5.74 6.23
C VAL A 84 -45.31 6.59 7.25
N LEU A 85 -44.58 7.38 8.04
CA LEU A 85 -45.17 8.16 9.14
C LEU A 85 -45.42 9.64 8.78
N HIS A 86 -44.77 10.19 7.74
CA HIS A 86 -44.84 11.64 7.50
C HIS A 86 -44.60 12.06 6.03
N VAL A 87 -45.22 13.17 5.58
CA VAL A 87 -45.05 13.75 4.22
C VAL A 87 -43.58 14.09 3.93
N MET A 88 -42.80 14.41 4.97
CA MET A 88 -41.38 14.71 4.86
C MET A 88 -40.51 13.50 4.48
N ASP A 89 -41.04 12.27 4.60
CA ASP A 89 -40.32 11.06 4.18
C ASP A 89 -40.50 10.75 2.69
N GLN A 90 -41.44 11.42 1.99
CA GLN A 90 -41.75 11.15 0.58
C GLN A 90 -40.54 11.30 -0.35
N PRO A 91 -39.68 12.34 -0.21
CA PRO A 91 -38.46 12.46 -1.02
C PRO A 91 -37.48 11.30 -0.75
N VAL A 92 -37.34 10.88 0.51
CA VAL A 92 -36.46 9.77 0.91
C VAL A 92 -36.93 8.45 0.32
N ILE A 93 -38.24 8.19 0.37
CA ILE A 93 -38.86 6.97 -0.16
C ILE A 93 -38.75 6.94 -1.70
N ALA A 94 -39.02 8.07 -2.36
CA ALA A 94 -38.87 8.19 -3.81
C ALA A 94 -37.41 7.97 -4.24
N ALA A 95 -36.47 8.48 -3.45
CA ALA A 95 -35.04 8.29 -3.68
C ALA A 95 -34.53 6.91 -3.25
N GLU A 96 -35.27 6.13 -2.46
CA GLU A 96 -34.76 4.92 -1.80
C GLU A 96 -34.23 3.89 -2.81
N LYS A 97 -35.03 3.61 -3.85
CA LYS A 97 -34.64 2.67 -4.91
C LYS A 97 -33.36 3.11 -5.61
N ARG A 98 -33.21 4.42 -5.82
CA ARG A 98 -32.05 5.02 -6.49
C ARG A 98 -30.82 5.00 -5.60
N LEU A 99 -30.97 5.37 -4.33
CA LEU A 99 -29.92 5.32 -3.32
C LEU A 99 -29.39 3.89 -3.13
N LYS A 100 -30.27 2.87 -3.14
CA LYS A 100 -29.85 1.46 -3.11
C LYS A 100 -29.04 1.07 -4.34
N ALA A 101 -29.52 1.43 -5.54
CA ALA A 101 -28.82 1.13 -6.79
C ALA A 101 -27.44 1.82 -6.86
N LEU A 102 -27.34 3.06 -6.39
CA LEU A 102 -26.06 3.79 -6.31
C LEU A 102 -25.15 3.19 -5.24
N ALA A 103 -25.68 2.81 -4.08
CA ALA A 103 -24.89 2.20 -3.00
C ALA A 103 -24.30 0.82 -3.39
N GLU A 104 -24.96 0.07 -4.27
CA GLU A 104 -24.40 -1.18 -4.81
C GLU A 104 -23.20 -0.95 -5.74
N LEU A 105 -23.17 0.20 -6.42
CA LEU A 105 -22.11 0.57 -7.36
C LEU A 105 -20.95 1.31 -6.70
N ALA A 106 -21.24 2.06 -5.63
CA ALA A 106 -20.31 3.00 -5.04
C ALA A 106 -19.31 2.37 -4.07
N HIS A 107 -18.08 2.88 -4.09
CA HIS A 107 -17.08 2.56 -3.08
C HIS A 107 -17.30 3.40 -1.81
N PRO A 108 -16.96 2.88 -0.61
CA PRO A 108 -17.37 3.46 0.69
C PRO A 108 -16.79 4.84 1.03
N TRP A 109 -15.93 5.39 0.19
CA TRP A 109 -15.15 6.60 0.42
C TRP A 109 -15.22 7.57 -0.77
N ARG A 110 -16.08 7.31 -1.76
CA ARG A 110 -16.14 8.06 -3.01
C ARG A 110 -17.48 8.80 -3.11
N ALA A 111 -17.42 10.12 -3.19
CA ALA A 111 -18.53 10.95 -3.63
C ALA A 111 -18.71 10.74 -5.13
N GLU A 112 -19.92 10.45 -5.58
CA GLU A 112 -20.22 10.27 -7.01
C GLU A 112 -21.41 11.14 -7.39
N LYS A 113 -21.45 11.60 -8.63
CA LYS A 113 -22.58 12.39 -9.11
C LYS A 113 -23.81 11.49 -9.25
N ALA A 114 -24.93 11.88 -8.61
CA ALA A 114 -26.12 11.04 -8.61
C ALA A 114 -26.95 11.20 -9.89
N ASP A 115 -26.99 12.40 -10.46
CA ASP A 115 -27.84 12.77 -11.61
C ASP A 115 -27.05 13.29 -12.82
N ALA A 116 -27.67 13.22 -13.99
CA ALA A 116 -27.12 13.84 -15.19
C ALA A 116 -27.16 15.39 -15.11
N SER A 117 -28.15 15.95 -14.40
CA SER A 117 -28.40 17.39 -14.31
C SER A 117 -27.38 18.19 -13.49
N GLY A 118 -26.63 17.57 -12.57
CA GLY A 118 -25.75 18.31 -11.66
C GLY A 118 -26.42 18.94 -10.45
N ALA A 119 -27.68 18.57 -10.19
CA ALA A 119 -28.43 19.12 -9.06
C ALA A 119 -28.20 18.30 -7.78
N GLU A 120 -27.84 17.02 -7.91
CA GLU A 120 -27.69 16.11 -6.77
C GLU A 120 -26.33 15.39 -6.74
N LEU A 121 -25.67 15.45 -5.59
CA LEU A 121 -24.44 14.73 -5.30
C LEU A 121 -24.74 13.52 -4.41
N PHE A 122 -24.23 12.34 -4.77
CA PHE A 122 -24.33 11.14 -3.96
C PHE A 122 -23.06 10.97 -3.13
N TYR A 123 -23.22 10.78 -1.83
CA TYR A 123 -22.10 10.61 -0.91
C TYR A 123 -22.36 9.48 0.06
N CYS A 124 -21.43 8.53 0.17
CA CYS A 124 -21.46 7.48 1.17
C CYS A 124 -20.33 7.65 2.19
N TYR A 125 -20.66 7.44 3.46
CA TYR A 125 -19.71 7.40 4.57
C TYR A 125 -19.85 6.10 5.33
N ARG A 126 -18.72 5.43 5.59
CA ARG A 126 -18.68 4.14 6.30
C ARG A 126 -17.94 4.25 7.62
N THR A 127 -18.66 3.96 8.70
CA THR A 127 -18.12 3.75 10.06
C THR A 127 -18.53 2.35 10.55
N GLN A 128 -19.14 2.24 11.74
CA GLN A 128 -19.88 1.05 12.20
C GLN A 128 -21.25 0.92 11.50
N GLN A 129 -21.68 1.98 10.80
CA GLN A 129 -22.85 2.01 9.92
C GLN A 129 -22.42 2.49 8.54
N ILE A 130 -23.22 2.21 7.53
CA ILE A 130 -23.06 2.81 6.20
C ILE A 130 -24.19 3.81 6.03
N ILE A 131 -23.84 5.05 5.71
CA ILE A 131 -24.82 6.10 5.42
C ILE A 131 -24.55 6.61 4.03
N CYS A 132 -25.56 6.59 3.17
CA CYS A 132 -25.49 7.19 1.85
C CYS A 132 -26.58 8.24 1.71
N ALA A 133 -26.22 9.41 1.22
CA ALA A 133 -27.11 10.56 1.09
C ALA A 133 -27.08 11.15 -0.32
N LEU A 134 -28.22 11.70 -0.74
CA LEU A 134 -28.32 12.65 -1.84
C LEU A 134 -28.27 14.06 -1.27
N LEU A 135 -27.34 14.85 -1.77
CA LEU A 135 -27.04 16.19 -1.32
C LEU A 135 -27.47 17.19 -2.40
N ASN A 136 -28.08 18.28 -1.99
CA ASN A 136 -28.41 19.40 -2.86
C ASN A 136 -27.14 20.20 -3.18
N VAL A 137 -26.71 20.17 -4.45
CA VAL A 137 -25.46 20.81 -4.87
C VAL A 137 -25.52 22.33 -4.74
N GLU A 138 -26.68 22.94 -5.01
CA GLU A 138 -26.85 24.40 -4.92
C GLU A 138 -26.72 24.89 -3.48
N GLN A 139 -27.36 24.20 -2.54
CA GLN A 139 -27.28 24.52 -1.11
C GLN A 139 -25.88 24.22 -0.54
N LEU A 140 -25.25 23.13 -0.98
CA LEU A 140 -23.88 22.81 -0.61
C LEU A 140 -22.91 23.90 -1.10
N ALA A 141 -23.06 24.34 -2.36
CA ALA A 141 -22.23 25.41 -2.93
C ALA A 141 -22.42 26.74 -2.16
N ALA A 142 -23.64 27.04 -1.72
CA ALA A 142 -23.93 28.20 -0.89
C ALA A 142 -23.23 28.16 0.48
N VAL A 143 -23.12 27.00 1.13
CA VAL A 143 -22.40 26.83 2.41
C VAL A 143 -20.92 27.20 2.25
N PHE A 144 -20.30 26.80 1.15
CA PHE A 144 -18.89 27.08 0.87
C PHE A 144 -18.65 28.41 0.15
N SER A 145 -19.71 29.17 -0.17
CA SER A 145 -19.62 30.39 -1.00
C SER A 145 -18.95 30.17 -2.36
N VAL A 146 -19.16 29.00 -2.95
CA VAL A 146 -18.62 28.58 -4.26
C VAL A 146 -19.76 28.48 -5.27
N SER A 147 -19.48 28.58 -6.56
CA SER A 147 -20.52 28.36 -7.59
C SER A 147 -20.86 26.86 -7.72
N PRO A 148 -22.12 26.48 -8.00
CA PRO A 148 -22.49 25.08 -8.21
C PRO A 148 -21.70 24.40 -9.34
N ASP A 149 -21.35 25.16 -10.39
CA ASP A 149 -20.55 24.67 -11.52
C ASP A 149 -19.11 24.39 -11.11
N GLU A 150 -18.50 25.26 -10.30
CA GLU A 150 -17.15 25.07 -9.77
C GLU A 150 -17.09 23.88 -8.82
N LEU A 151 -18.09 23.73 -7.95
CA LEU A 151 -18.22 22.56 -7.08
C LEU A 151 -18.38 21.27 -7.90
N ASN A 152 -19.23 21.29 -8.93
CA ASN A 152 -19.41 20.18 -9.86
C ASN A 152 -18.13 19.85 -10.64
N GLN A 153 -17.36 20.85 -11.05
CA GLN A 153 -16.10 20.66 -11.77
C GLN A 153 -15.02 20.03 -10.86
N GLN A 154 -14.93 20.46 -9.61
CA GLN A 154 -14.01 19.90 -8.62
C GLN A 154 -14.33 18.43 -8.33
N LEU A 155 -15.60 18.10 -8.14
CA LEU A 155 -16.05 16.74 -7.82
C LEU A 155 -15.99 15.78 -9.03
N THR A 156 -16.12 16.27 -10.26
CA THR A 156 -16.04 15.44 -11.49
C THR A 156 -14.62 15.17 -11.96
N LEU A 157 -13.66 16.06 -11.70
CA LEU A 157 -12.25 15.85 -12.06
C LEU A 157 -11.61 14.69 -11.28
N ALA A 158 -12.14 14.35 -10.10
CA ALA A 158 -11.75 13.17 -9.35
C ALA A 158 -12.05 11.83 -10.07
N ASP A 159 -12.99 11.81 -11.03
CA ASP A 159 -13.38 10.61 -11.79
C ASP A 159 -12.55 10.35 -13.06
N THR A 160 -11.86 11.35 -13.60
CA THR A 160 -11.21 11.19 -14.92
C THR A 160 -9.72 10.84 -14.89
N GLU A 161 -9.06 10.93 -13.73
CA GLU A 161 -7.65 10.53 -13.59
C GLU A 161 -7.43 9.12 -13.04
N VAL A 162 -8.48 8.32 -12.86
CA VAL A 162 -8.33 6.89 -12.56
C VAL A 162 -8.60 6.10 -13.83
N LEU A 163 -7.51 5.82 -14.56
CA LEU A 163 -7.42 4.97 -15.75
C LEU A 163 -7.54 5.67 -17.12
N ASN A 164 -6.83 6.79 -17.35
CA ASN A 164 -6.51 7.16 -18.72
C ASN A 164 -5.71 6.00 -19.36
N ARG A 165 -6.29 5.40 -20.42
CA ARG A 165 -5.79 4.23 -21.16
C ARG A 165 -4.31 4.35 -21.55
N THR A 166 -3.79 5.57 -21.64
CA THR A 166 -2.38 5.89 -21.88
C THR A 166 -1.42 5.36 -20.82
N TRP A 167 -1.77 5.38 -19.53
CA TRP A 167 -0.85 4.95 -18.47
C TRP A 167 -0.78 3.42 -18.36
N VAL A 168 -1.90 2.72 -18.55
CA VAL A 168 -1.91 1.25 -18.62
C VAL A 168 -1.15 0.77 -19.85
N VAL A 169 -1.35 1.44 -20.99
CA VAL A 169 -0.62 1.13 -22.23
C VAL A 169 0.86 1.49 -22.09
N ALA A 170 1.21 2.58 -21.40
CA ALA A 170 2.60 2.93 -21.12
C ALA A 170 3.26 1.96 -20.13
N ALA A 171 2.56 1.55 -19.07
CA ALA A 171 3.05 0.56 -18.11
C ALA A 171 3.21 -0.82 -18.75
N LEU A 172 2.25 -1.26 -19.57
CA LEU A 172 2.35 -2.47 -20.38
C LEU A 172 3.46 -2.35 -21.44
N ALA A 173 3.64 -1.19 -22.08
CA ALA A 173 4.72 -0.96 -23.02
C ALA A 173 6.09 -0.98 -22.30
N ILE A 174 6.21 -0.38 -21.12
CA ILE A 174 7.43 -0.46 -20.29
C ILE A 174 7.68 -1.90 -19.84
N LEU A 175 6.64 -2.64 -19.46
CA LEU A 175 6.76 -4.05 -19.07
C LEU A 175 7.11 -4.94 -20.26
N VAL A 176 6.57 -4.69 -21.46
CA VAL A 176 6.94 -5.36 -22.71
C VAL A 176 8.36 -4.95 -23.13
N ILE A 177 8.76 -3.69 -23.05
CA ILE A 177 10.14 -3.25 -23.32
C ILE A 177 11.12 -3.86 -22.30
N SER A 178 10.69 -4.07 -21.05
CA SER A 178 11.49 -4.73 -20.01
C SER A 178 11.58 -6.24 -20.24
N VAL A 179 10.49 -6.91 -20.61
CA VAL A 179 10.44 -8.36 -20.86
C VAL A 179 11.06 -8.72 -22.20
N SER A 180 10.77 -7.96 -23.27
CA SER A 180 11.44 -8.06 -24.57
C SER A 180 12.89 -7.60 -24.49
N GLY A 181 13.22 -6.61 -23.67
CA GLY A 181 14.59 -6.23 -23.34
C GLY A 181 15.35 -7.36 -22.65
N VAL A 182 14.73 -8.06 -21.70
CA VAL A 182 15.28 -9.23 -21.00
C VAL A 182 15.35 -10.49 -21.89
N LEU A 183 14.37 -10.72 -22.76
CA LEU A 183 14.35 -11.84 -23.71
C LEU A 183 15.31 -11.62 -24.88
N PHE A 184 15.46 -10.38 -25.35
CA PHE A 184 16.46 -9.99 -26.32
C PHE A 184 17.87 -10.00 -25.72
N TRP A 185 18.04 -9.58 -24.44
CA TRP A 185 19.29 -9.79 -23.70
C TRP A 185 19.61 -11.26 -23.43
N ARG A 186 18.59 -12.13 -23.29
CA ARG A 186 18.77 -13.60 -23.22
C ARG A 186 19.10 -14.23 -24.57
N ARG A 187 18.72 -13.63 -25.69
CA ARG A 187 19.05 -14.11 -27.05
C ARG A 187 20.30 -13.49 -27.66
N GLN A 188 20.75 -12.34 -27.17
CA GLN A 188 22.00 -11.69 -27.56
C GLN A 188 23.01 -11.62 -26.40
N GLN A 189 23.16 -12.70 -25.64
CA GLN A 189 24.49 -13.00 -25.16
C GLN A 189 25.25 -13.60 -26.34
N PRO A 190 26.09 -12.84 -27.07
CA PRO A 190 27.19 -13.50 -27.76
C PRO A 190 27.94 -14.30 -26.69
N ALA A 191 28.50 -15.44 -27.08
CA ALA A 191 29.59 -16.07 -26.35
C ALA A 191 30.71 -15.02 -26.22
N LYS A 192 30.60 -14.11 -25.25
CA LYS A 192 31.53 -13.02 -25.04
C LYS A 192 32.55 -13.52 -24.04
N ALA A 193 33.51 -14.18 -24.66
CA ALA A 193 34.92 -14.15 -24.37
C ALA A 193 35.29 -14.43 -22.91
N THR A 194 35.93 -15.58 -22.73
CA THR A 194 37.17 -15.74 -21.96
C THR A 194 37.96 -14.43 -21.90
N GLN A 195 37.62 -13.55 -20.96
CA GLN A 195 38.49 -12.47 -20.54
C GLN A 195 39.24 -12.98 -19.31
N SER A 196 40.42 -13.50 -19.63
CA SER A 196 41.61 -13.58 -18.80
C SER A 196 41.47 -13.01 -17.38
N LEU A 197 41.52 -13.93 -16.42
CA LEU A 197 42.10 -13.83 -15.08
C LEU A 197 42.77 -12.47 -14.80
N SER A 198 42.01 -11.52 -14.28
CA SER A 198 42.52 -10.71 -13.19
C SER A 198 42.05 -11.40 -11.92
N GLN A 199 42.99 -11.92 -11.15
CA GLN A 199 42.78 -12.54 -9.84
C GLN A 199 42.13 -11.52 -8.89
N GLU A 200 40.82 -11.34 -8.99
CA GLU A 200 40.10 -10.66 -7.92
C GLU A 200 40.05 -11.62 -6.73
N THR A 201 40.72 -11.20 -5.65
CA THR A 201 40.93 -11.96 -4.42
C THR A 201 39.59 -12.20 -3.72
N GLY A 202 38.89 -13.24 -4.16
CA GLY A 202 37.78 -13.81 -3.42
C GLY A 202 38.29 -14.64 -2.24
N PHE A 203 37.42 -14.91 -1.27
CA PHE A 203 37.70 -15.89 -0.21
C PHE A 203 36.69 -17.03 -0.28
N ARG A 204 37.12 -18.21 0.15
CA ARG A 204 36.27 -19.39 0.21
C ARG A 204 35.68 -19.54 1.60
N LEU A 205 34.42 -19.97 1.66
CA LEU A 205 33.72 -20.30 2.89
C LEU A 205 32.81 -21.50 2.61
N GLY A 206 33.28 -22.70 2.95
CA GLY A 206 32.62 -23.93 2.54
C GLY A 206 32.58 -24.08 1.02
N ASP A 207 31.40 -24.31 0.48
CA ASP A 207 31.11 -24.44 -0.96
C ASP A 207 30.90 -23.08 -1.68
N LEU A 208 31.02 -21.98 -0.95
CA LEU A 208 30.87 -20.62 -1.47
C LEU A 208 32.23 -20.02 -1.81
N THR A 209 32.33 -19.40 -3.00
CA THR A 209 33.40 -18.48 -3.35
C THR A 209 32.85 -17.06 -3.36
N ILE A 210 33.30 -16.22 -2.42
CA ILE A 210 32.82 -14.85 -2.25
C ILE A 210 33.78 -13.89 -2.95
N TYR A 211 33.24 -12.98 -3.75
CA TYR A 211 33.97 -11.89 -4.42
C TYR A 211 33.55 -10.54 -3.78
N PRO A 212 34.29 -10.04 -2.78
CA PRO A 212 33.89 -8.87 -1.99
C PRO A 212 33.64 -7.63 -2.83
N LYS A 213 34.50 -7.36 -3.82
CA LYS A 213 34.40 -6.17 -4.69
C LYS A 213 33.18 -6.23 -5.61
N GLN A 214 32.74 -7.44 -5.95
CA GLN A 214 31.59 -7.68 -6.82
C GLN A 214 30.27 -7.77 -6.04
N LEU A 215 30.34 -7.80 -4.70
CA LEU A 215 29.18 -8.07 -3.83
C LEU A 215 28.43 -9.33 -4.27
N ARG A 216 29.18 -10.40 -4.58
CA ARG A 216 28.63 -11.64 -5.14
C ARG A 216 29.30 -12.85 -4.50
N ALA A 217 28.55 -13.93 -4.33
CA ALA A 217 29.07 -15.27 -4.08
C ALA A 217 28.72 -16.21 -5.22
N LEU A 218 29.55 -17.22 -5.45
CA LEU A 218 29.27 -18.33 -6.35
C LEU A 218 29.16 -19.62 -5.53
N ARG A 219 28.13 -20.41 -5.81
CA ARG A 219 27.98 -21.80 -5.33
C ARG A 219 27.57 -22.66 -6.52
N GLN A 220 28.38 -23.66 -6.88
CA GLN A 220 28.08 -24.57 -8.00
C GLN A 220 27.61 -23.81 -9.26
N ASP A 221 28.36 -22.76 -9.64
CA ASP A 221 28.08 -21.85 -10.76
C ASP A 221 26.82 -20.95 -10.65
N LEU A 222 26.06 -21.06 -9.55
CA LEU A 222 24.98 -20.14 -9.24
C LEU A 222 25.51 -18.88 -8.55
N ALA A 223 25.24 -17.71 -9.15
CA ALA A 223 25.56 -16.42 -8.57
C ALA A 223 24.50 -15.98 -7.54
N ILE A 224 24.98 -15.62 -6.34
CA ILE A 224 24.20 -15.10 -5.22
C ILE A 224 24.61 -13.64 -5.00
N ASP A 225 23.67 -12.71 -5.12
CA ASP A 225 23.93 -11.29 -4.88
C ASP A 225 23.94 -10.96 -3.37
N LEU A 226 25.01 -10.33 -2.93
CA LEU A 226 25.27 -9.97 -1.54
C LEU A 226 25.16 -8.46 -1.33
N THR A 227 24.93 -8.06 -0.10
CA THR A 227 25.12 -6.68 0.36
C THR A 227 26.50 -6.52 0.99
N ASP A 228 26.94 -5.29 1.22
CA ASP A 228 28.22 -5.02 1.93
C ASP A 228 28.25 -5.68 3.32
N ARG A 229 27.12 -5.68 4.04
CA ARG A 229 26.99 -6.32 5.35
C ARG A 229 27.07 -7.84 5.27
N ASP A 230 26.45 -8.44 4.25
CA ASP A 230 26.55 -9.89 4.01
C ASP A 230 28.02 -10.29 3.82
N VAL A 231 28.77 -9.53 3.01
CA VAL A 231 30.20 -9.78 2.77
C VAL A 231 31.02 -9.63 4.06
N LYS A 232 30.75 -8.63 4.89
CA LYS A 232 31.43 -8.42 6.18
C LYS A 232 31.21 -9.60 7.14
N LEU A 233 29.96 -10.04 7.29
CA LEU A 233 29.64 -11.21 8.13
C LEU A 233 30.27 -12.48 7.58
N LEU A 234 30.16 -12.75 6.28
CA LEU A 234 30.77 -13.92 5.66
C LEU A 234 32.29 -13.93 5.80
N ARG A 235 32.93 -12.76 5.69
CA ARG A 235 34.38 -12.65 5.94
C ARG A 235 34.71 -12.98 7.38
N HIS A 236 33.90 -12.52 8.33
CA HIS A 236 34.12 -12.79 9.75
C HIS A 236 33.88 -14.27 10.11
N PHE A 237 32.91 -14.93 9.47
CA PHE A 237 32.75 -16.38 9.56
C PHE A 237 33.93 -17.13 8.91
N ALA A 238 34.44 -16.65 7.78
CA ALA A 238 35.59 -17.27 7.10
C ALA A 238 36.90 -17.14 7.89
N SER A 239 37.06 -16.10 8.71
CA SER A 239 38.19 -15.97 9.62
C SER A 239 38.08 -16.83 10.89
N HIS A 240 36.88 -17.33 11.21
CA HIS A 240 36.60 -18.15 12.42
C HIS A 240 35.84 -19.43 12.03
N PRO A 241 36.47 -20.32 11.23
CA PRO A 241 35.81 -21.52 10.73
C PRO A 241 35.42 -22.46 11.89
N CYS A 242 34.18 -22.95 11.88
CA CYS A 242 33.63 -23.87 12.89
C CYS A 242 33.55 -23.33 14.33
N GLU A 243 33.85 -22.05 14.56
CA GLU A 243 33.76 -21.42 15.87
C GLU A 243 32.38 -20.79 16.11
N VAL A 244 32.00 -20.69 17.39
CA VAL A 244 30.80 -19.96 17.79
C VAL A 244 31.18 -18.51 17.96
N ILE A 245 30.68 -17.65 17.08
CA ILE A 245 30.91 -16.22 17.13
C ILE A 245 29.78 -15.56 17.89
N THR A 246 30.12 -14.73 18.86
CA THR A 246 29.12 -14.05 19.70
C THR A 246 28.31 -13.04 18.90
N LYS A 247 27.11 -12.71 19.39
CA LYS A 247 26.29 -11.65 18.77
C LYS A 247 27.03 -10.32 18.72
N GLN A 248 27.78 -9.99 19.76
CA GLN A 248 28.52 -8.73 19.87
C GLN A 248 29.64 -8.65 18.83
N GLU A 249 30.44 -9.71 18.67
CA GLU A 249 31.50 -9.75 17.66
C GLU A 249 30.96 -9.61 16.23
N LEU A 250 29.83 -10.26 15.92
CA LEU A 250 29.19 -10.13 14.61
C LEU A 250 28.62 -8.72 14.38
N TYR A 251 28.10 -8.08 15.42
CA TYR A 251 27.70 -6.68 15.34
C TYR A 251 28.89 -5.78 15.06
N ASP A 252 29.98 -5.93 15.82
CA ASP A 252 31.20 -5.13 15.66
C ASP A 252 31.80 -5.31 14.27
N ALA A 253 31.78 -6.54 13.73
CA ALA A 253 32.32 -6.84 12.40
C ALA A 253 31.50 -6.21 11.26
N ALA A 254 30.17 -6.15 11.37
CA ALA A 254 29.30 -5.71 10.27
C ALA A 254 28.81 -4.25 10.38
N TRP A 255 28.65 -3.73 11.59
CA TRP A 255 28.19 -2.37 11.88
C TRP A 255 29.25 -1.45 12.49
N GLY A 256 30.31 -2.01 13.11
CA GLY A 256 31.36 -1.25 13.78
C GLY A 256 31.07 -1.00 15.27
N ARG A 257 32.13 -0.74 16.05
CA ARG A 257 32.09 -0.66 17.53
C ARG A 257 31.29 0.52 18.10
N GLU A 258 31.06 1.57 17.31
CA GLU A 258 30.33 2.78 17.74
C GLU A 258 28.81 2.65 17.56
N PHE A 259 28.35 1.55 16.97
CA PHE A 259 26.94 1.31 16.73
C PHE A 259 26.30 0.72 17.98
N MET A 260 25.45 1.49 18.69
CA MET A 260 24.57 0.95 19.74
C MET A 260 23.33 0.32 19.08
N PRO A 261 23.23 -1.02 18.96
CA PRO A 261 22.15 -1.64 18.22
C PRO A 261 20.87 -1.62 19.05
N ASN A 262 19.74 -1.48 18.35
CA ASN A 262 18.53 -2.18 18.78
C ASN A 262 18.81 -3.69 18.76
N SER A 263 18.37 -4.45 19.77
CA SER A 263 18.85 -5.82 20.01
C SER A 263 18.59 -6.83 18.88
N ARG A 264 17.77 -6.50 17.87
CA ARG A 264 17.26 -7.42 16.83
C ARG A 264 17.83 -7.26 15.41
N ALA A 265 18.61 -6.23 15.11
CA ALA A 265 19.07 -5.98 13.73
C ALA A 265 19.93 -7.12 13.15
N LEU A 266 20.86 -7.67 13.94
CA LEU A 266 21.67 -8.83 13.57
C LEU A 266 20.78 -10.04 13.27
N GLU A 267 19.78 -10.31 14.10
CA GLU A 267 18.91 -11.47 13.97
C GLU A 267 18.14 -11.41 12.63
N GLN A 268 17.58 -10.25 12.30
CA GLN A 268 16.90 -10.03 11.02
C GLN A 268 17.84 -10.18 9.82
N HIS A 269 19.10 -9.75 9.98
CA HIS A 269 20.10 -9.87 8.93
C HIS A 269 20.54 -11.32 8.73
N ILE A 270 20.76 -12.09 9.80
CA ILE A 270 21.04 -13.53 9.74
C ILE A 270 19.88 -14.29 9.07
N ILE A 271 18.63 -13.94 9.35
CA ILE A 271 17.46 -14.53 8.68
C ILE A 271 17.50 -14.30 7.16
N THR A 272 17.80 -13.07 6.74
CA THR A 272 17.88 -12.71 5.32
C THR A 272 19.07 -13.38 4.65
N LEU A 273 20.23 -13.41 5.29
CA LEU A 273 21.44 -14.05 4.80
C LEU A 273 21.24 -15.56 4.63
N ARG A 274 20.60 -16.24 5.60
CA ARG A 274 20.22 -17.65 5.47
C ARG A 274 19.33 -17.90 4.26
N LYS A 275 18.33 -17.07 4.00
CA LYS A 275 17.46 -17.22 2.81
C LYS A 275 18.23 -17.12 1.50
N LYS A 276 19.29 -16.30 1.44
CA LYS A 276 20.15 -16.17 0.26
C LYS A 276 21.08 -17.37 0.08
N LEU A 277 21.69 -17.83 1.18
CA LEU A 277 22.68 -18.91 1.16
C LEU A 277 22.04 -20.30 1.17
N ASP A 278 20.82 -20.45 1.67
CA ASP A 278 20.13 -21.72 1.82
C ASP A 278 18.63 -21.55 1.55
N PRO A 279 18.26 -21.29 0.28
CA PRO A 279 16.86 -21.08 -0.10
C PRO A 279 15.98 -22.31 0.15
N GLU A 280 16.57 -23.52 0.08
CA GLU A 280 15.89 -24.80 0.33
C GLU A 280 15.75 -25.12 1.83
N LYS A 281 16.33 -24.30 2.72
CA LYS A 281 16.34 -24.50 4.18
C LYS A 281 16.84 -25.89 4.57
N LYS A 282 17.97 -26.31 4.00
CA LYS A 282 18.58 -27.61 4.31
C LYS A 282 18.91 -27.69 5.81
N LEU A 283 18.82 -28.90 6.34
CA LEU A 283 19.18 -29.22 7.72
C LEU A 283 20.50 -30.00 7.72
N PRO A 284 21.53 -29.58 8.48
CA PRO A 284 21.58 -28.37 9.31
C PRO A 284 21.71 -27.08 8.49
N PRO A 285 21.23 -25.93 9.01
CA PRO A 285 21.31 -24.65 8.30
C PRO A 285 22.77 -24.21 8.13
N VAL A 286 23.07 -23.59 6.98
CA VAL A 286 24.42 -23.10 6.62
C VAL A 286 25.02 -22.15 7.67
N ILE A 287 24.16 -21.36 8.31
CA ILE A 287 24.50 -20.59 9.51
C ILE A 287 23.67 -21.20 10.64
N GLU A 288 24.29 -21.74 11.67
CA GLU A 288 23.63 -22.36 12.82
C GLU A 288 23.46 -21.34 13.95
N THR A 289 22.34 -21.42 14.68
CA THR A 289 22.14 -20.64 15.90
C THR A 289 22.59 -21.49 17.09
N VAL A 290 23.57 -21.01 17.86
CA VAL A 290 23.97 -21.62 19.13
C VAL A 290 23.31 -20.83 20.25
N HIS A 291 22.25 -21.40 20.83
CA HIS A 291 21.42 -20.73 21.83
C HIS A 291 22.26 -20.18 23.00
N GLY A 292 22.00 -18.92 23.37
CA GLY A 292 22.70 -18.21 24.44
C GLY A 292 24.13 -17.75 24.12
N GLN A 293 24.72 -18.19 23.01
CA GLN A 293 26.13 -17.93 22.70
C GLN A 293 26.28 -17.09 21.42
N GLY A 294 25.61 -17.46 20.32
CA GLY A 294 25.72 -16.71 19.07
C GLY A 294 25.42 -17.55 17.83
N TYR A 295 26.28 -17.42 16.81
CA TYR A 295 26.11 -18.10 15.52
C TYR A 295 27.40 -18.78 15.08
N ARG A 296 27.26 -19.88 14.35
CA ARG A 296 28.37 -20.62 13.76
C ARG A 296 28.10 -20.83 12.27
N PHE A 297 29.12 -20.71 11.43
CA PHE A 297 29.00 -21.15 10.05
C PHE A 297 29.28 -22.66 9.97
N SER A 298 28.32 -23.42 9.45
CA SER A 298 28.44 -24.85 9.20
C SER A 298 28.31 -25.09 7.70
N PRO A 299 29.41 -25.38 6.98
CA PRO A 299 29.31 -25.68 5.56
C PRO A 299 28.39 -26.91 5.37
N PRO A 300 27.52 -26.92 4.34
CA PRO A 300 26.78 -28.11 3.98
C PRO A 300 27.79 -29.20 3.54
N ALA A 301 27.57 -30.42 4.01
CA ALA A 301 28.38 -31.60 3.64
C ALA A 301 28.17 -32.01 2.18
#